data_AF-A0A0M9G1R3-F1
#
_entry.id   AF-A0A0M9G1R3-F1
#
_cell.length_a   1.000
_cell.length_b   1.000
_cell.length_c   1.000
_cell.angle_alpha   90.00
_cell.angle_beta   90.00
_cell.angle_gamma   90.00
#
_symmetry.space_group_name_H-M   'P 1'
#
loop_
_entity.id
_entity.type
_entity.pdbx_description
1 polymer ?
#
loop_
_entity_poly.entity_id
_entity_poly.type
_entity_poly.pdbx_seq_one_letter_code
_entity_poly.pdbx_strand_id
1 'polypeptide(L)'
;MEEPKQTLYIKGLPDKPSATEVKRALYLYCTQFGPVKAVLYDKSKDFHGQAFVVFTDVGTATTARRSLHDRLFYGRQIQAFYAHRQAFCVDPGERRRRDVAREKKRLHGLKKE
;
A
#
# COMPACT_ATOMS: atom_id res chain seq x y z
N MET A 1 -3.55 -18.07 -2.72
CA MET A 1 -4.00 -17.67 -1.38
C MET A 1 -3.13 -16.49 -0.97
N GLU A 2 -3.68 -15.29 -0.80
CA GLU A 2 -2.87 -14.13 -0.39
C GLU A 2 -2.39 -14.31 1.05
N GLU A 3 -1.09 -14.13 1.28
CA GLU A 3 -0.50 -14.20 2.62
C GLU A 3 -0.87 -12.95 3.44
N PRO A 4 -1.40 -13.09 4.67
CA PRO A 4 -1.74 -11.97 5.53
C PRO A 4 -0.52 -11.09 5.84
N LYS A 5 -0.66 -9.78 5.60
CA LYS A 5 0.42 -8.80 5.78
C LYS A 5 -0.07 -7.56 6.48
N GLN A 6 0.83 -6.87 7.18
CA GLN A 6 0.59 -5.57 7.83
C GLN A 6 0.27 -4.45 6.82
N THR A 7 0.74 -4.58 5.58
CA THR A 7 0.52 -3.57 4.54
C THR A 7 -0.64 -3.98 3.65
N LEU A 8 -1.62 -3.08 3.53
CA LEU A 8 -2.73 -3.20 2.61
C LEU A 8 -2.50 -2.36 1.37
N TYR A 9 -2.86 -2.91 0.21
CA TYR A 9 -2.95 -2.22 -1.06
C TYR A 9 -4.40 -1.85 -1.35
N ILE A 10 -4.67 -0.58 -1.58
CA ILE A 10 -6.00 -0.06 -1.91
C ILE A 10 -6.00 0.39 -3.36
N LYS A 11 -7.00 -0.09 -4.11
CA LYS A 11 -7.24 0.23 -5.52
C LYS A 11 -8.59 0.92 -5.68
N GLY A 12 -8.68 1.81 -6.66
CA GLY A 12 -9.94 2.46 -7.06
C GLY A 12 -10.19 3.81 -6.40
N LEU A 13 -9.16 4.43 -5.83
CA LEU A 13 -9.28 5.76 -5.23
C LEU A 13 -9.55 6.83 -6.31
N PRO A 14 -10.40 7.84 -6.02
CA PRO A 14 -10.70 8.92 -6.97
C PRO A 14 -9.58 9.96 -7.03
N ASP A 15 -9.45 10.61 -8.19
CA ASP A 15 -8.39 11.60 -8.44
C ASP A 15 -8.77 13.05 -8.09
N LYS A 16 -10.06 13.32 -7.92
CA LYS A 16 -10.56 14.66 -7.59
C LYS A 16 -9.98 15.23 -6.28
N PRO A 17 -10.07 14.54 -5.12
CA PRO A 17 -9.58 15.09 -3.84
C PRO A 17 -8.05 15.22 -3.83
N SER A 18 -7.49 16.16 -3.07
CA SER A 18 -6.04 16.34 -2.99
C SER A 18 -5.34 15.13 -2.36
N ALA A 19 -4.05 14.94 -2.65
CA ALA A 19 -3.29 13.82 -2.10
C ALA A 19 -3.23 13.84 -0.57
N THR A 20 -3.17 15.03 0.02
CA THR A 20 -3.15 15.24 1.46
C THR A 20 -4.49 14.86 2.10
N GLU A 21 -5.61 15.24 1.47
CA GLU A 21 -6.95 14.88 1.97
C GLU A 21 -7.20 13.38 1.91
N VAL A 22 -6.84 12.72 0.81
CA VAL A 22 -6.98 11.25 0.69
C VAL A 22 -6.16 10.54 1.76
N LYS A 23 -4.91 10.97 1.99
CA LYS A 23 -4.09 10.42 3.07
C LYS A 23 -4.74 10.59 4.44
N ARG A 24 -5.24 11.80 4.73
CA ARG A 24 -5.87 12.13 6.01
C ARG A 24 -7.15 11.33 6.21
N ALA A 25 -7.99 11.22 5.20
CA ALA A 25 -9.23 10.44 5.24
C ALA A 25 -8.96 8.95 5.43
N LEU A 26 -8.00 8.38 4.69
CA LEU A 26 -7.59 6.99 4.86
C LEU A 26 -7.02 6.74 6.26
N TYR A 27 -6.19 7.65 6.77
CA TYR A 27 -5.64 7.55 8.12
C TYR A 27 -6.75 7.54 9.18
N LEU A 28 -7.62 8.56 9.18
CA LEU A 28 -8.73 8.69 10.13
C LEU A 28 -9.67 7.49 10.10
N TYR A 29 -9.93 6.93 8.92
CA TYR A 29 -10.73 5.73 8.80
C TYR A 29 -10.00 4.52 9.36
N CYS A 30 -8.73 4.32 9.00
CA CYS A 30 -7.99 3.13 9.40
C CYS A 30 -7.65 3.09 10.89
N THR A 31 -7.56 4.25 11.56
CA THR A 31 -7.26 4.31 13.00
C THR A 31 -8.34 3.65 13.87
N GLN A 32 -9.57 3.49 13.37
CA GLN A 32 -10.64 2.81 14.11
C GLN A 32 -10.37 1.31 14.31
N PHE A 33 -9.59 0.69 13.42
CA PHE A 33 -9.27 -0.74 13.49
C PHE A 33 -8.00 -1.01 14.29
N GLY A 34 -7.13 -0.02 14.42
CA GLY A 34 -5.86 -0.15 15.13
C GLY A 34 -4.84 0.93 14.77
N PRO A 35 -3.64 0.85 15.37
CA PRO A 35 -2.60 1.85 15.17
C PRO A 35 -2.04 1.75 13.73
N VAL A 36 -2.14 2.86 13.00
CA VAL A 36 -1.62 3.01 11.64
C VAL A 36 -0.21 3.58 11.69
N LYS A 37 0.76 2.88 11.08
CA LYS A 37 2.16 3.29 11.03
C LYS A 37 2.42 4.34 9.95
N ALA A 38 1.84 4.15 8.76
CA ALA A 38 2.00 5.07 7.65
C ALA A 38 0.90 4.90 6.61
N VAL A 39 0.57 6.00 5.91
CA VAL A 39 -0.27 6.00 4.71
C VAL A 39 0.53 6.57 3.55
N LEU A 40 0.72 5.77 2.51
CA LEU A 40 1.43 6.12 1.29
C LEU A 40 0.41 6.29 0.16
N TYR A 41 0.36 7.48 -0.42
CA TYR A 41 -0.49 7.80 -1.57
C TYR A 41 0.20 8.91 -2.36
N ASP A 42 0.13 8.83 -3.69
CA ASP A 42 0.67 9.83 -4.59
C ASP A 42 -0.22 9.88 -5.84
N LYS A 43 -0.31 11.05 -6.48
CA LYS A 43 -1.06 11.26 -7.72
C LYS A 43 -0.19 11.11 -8.98
N SER A 44 1.06 10.72 -8.81
CA SER A 44 1.95 10.38 -9.92
C SER A 44 1.32 9.35 -10.86
N LYS A 45 1.62 9.43 -12.16
CA LYS A 45 1.00 8.58 -13.21
C LYS A 45 1.03 7.08 -12.87
N ASP A 46 2.10 6.61 -12.24
CA ASP A 46 2.27 5.19 -11.88
C ASP A 46 1.47 4.77 -10.64
N PHE A 47 1.14 5.72 -9.74
CA PHE A 47 0.47 5.48 -8.45
C PHE A 47 -0.97 5.99 -8.40
N HIS A 48 -1.47 6.52 -9.52
CA HIS A 48 -2.82 7.05 -9.60
C HIS A 48 -3.86 5.99 -9.21
N GLY A 49 -4.78 6.39 -8.31
CA GLY A 49 -5.85 5.52 -7.80
C GLY A 49 -5.38 4.39 -6.88
N GLN A 50 -4.11 4.42 -6.45
CA GLN A 50 -3.47 3.38 -5.65
C GLN A 50 -2.92 3.97 -4.34
N ALA A 51 -3.23 3.32 -3.22
CA ALA A 51 -2.64 3.67 -1.93
C ALA A 51 -2.13 2.43 -1.19
N PHE A 52 -1.22 2.67 -0.26
CA PHE A 52 -0.76 1.67 0.69
C PHE A 52 -0.98 2.16 2.10
N VAL A 53 -1.63 1.34 2.92
CA VAL A 53 -1.82 1.60 4.35
C VAL A 53 -1.03 0.57 5.12
N VAL A 54 -0.19 1.03 6.03
CA VAL A 54 0.65 0.16 6.87
C VAL A 54 0.14 0.18 8.29
N PHE A 55 -0.26 -0.98 8.78
CA PHE A 55 -0.66 -1.19 10.16
C PHE A 55 0.50 -1.67 11.01
N THR A 56 0.34 -1.57 12.32
CA THR A 56 1.29 -2.12 13.30
C THR A 56 1.20 -3.63 13.41
N ASP A 57 0.01 -4.22 13.22
CA ASP A 57 -0.22 -5.66 13.38
C ASP A 57 -1.00 -6.28 12.20
N VAL A 58 -0.73 -7.56 11.91
CA VAL A 58 -1.38 -8.32 10.82
C VAL A 58 -2.86 -8.56 11.11
N GLY A 59 -3.24 -8.76 12.37
CA GLY A 59 -4.64 -8.92 12.78
C GLY A 59 -5.45 -7.66 12.46
N THR A 60 -4.93 -6.49 12.84
CA THR A 60 -5.58 -5.20 12.53
C THR A 60 -5.71 -4.95 11.03
N ALA A 61 -4.67 -5.30 10.25
CA ALA A 61 -4.71 -5.20 8.79
C ALA A 61 -5.78 -6.13 8.18
N THR A 62 -5.93 -7.34 8.71
CA THR A 62 -6.94 -8.32 8.24
C THR A 62 -8.36 -7.81 8.46
N THR A 63 -8.64 -7.26 9.63
CA THR A 63 -9.93 -6.64 9.96
C THR A 63 -10.20 -5.42 9.10
N ALA A 64 -9.22 -4.52 8.98
CA ALA A 64 -9.33 -3.34 8.14
C ALA A 64 -9.57 -3.70 6.66
N ARG A 65 -8.91 -4.74 6.14
CA ARG A 65 -9.08 -5.20 4.75
C ARG A 65 -10.54 -5.59 4.48
N ARG A 66 -11.15 -6.37 5.38
CA ARG A 66 -12.55 -6.80 5.24
C ARG A 66 -13.51 -5.61 5.21
N SER A 67 -13.27 -4.61 6.04
CA SER A 67 -14.11 -3.39 6.11
C SER A 67 -13.83 -2.37 5.00
N LEU A 68 -12.65 -2.41 4.39
CA LEU A 68 -12.27 -1.54 3.27
C LEU A 68 -12.70 -2.11 1.91
N HIS A 69 -12.78 -3.44 1.80
CA HIS A 69 -13.16 -4.11 0.56
C HIS A 69 -14.60 -3.73 0.16
N ASP A 70 -14.77 -3.25 -1.06
CA ASP A 70 -16.03 -2.77 -1.67
C ASP A 70 -16.71 -1.60 -0.93
N ARG A 71 -15.94 -0.86 -0.13
CA ARG A 71 -16.43 0.33 0.55
C ARG A 71 -16.61 1.49 -0.43
N LEU A 72 -17.66 2.27 -0.26
CA LEU A 72 -17.81 3.56 -0.92
C LEU A 72 -16.88 4.61 -0.28
N PHE A 73 -15.96 5.15 -1.09
CA PHE A 73 -15.01 6.20 -0.74
C PHE A 73 -15.10 7.34 -1.78
N TYR A 74 -15.55 8.52 -1.35
CA TYR A 74 -15.85 9.66 -2.24
C TYR A 74 -16.70 9.27 -3.48
N GLY A 75 -17.71 8.42 -3.29
CA GLY A 75 -18.62 7.98 -4.34
C GLY A 75 -18.07 6.92 -5.30
N ARG A 76 -16.88 6.36 -5.06
CA ARG A 76 -16.37 5.18 -5.78
C ARG A 76 -16.16 4.00 -4.83
N GLN A 77 -16.44 2.80 -5.31
CA GLN A 77 -16.10 1.59 -4.56
C GLN A 77 -14.60 1.34 -4.63
N ILE A 78 -13.97 1.17 -3.47
CA ILE A 78 -12.55 0.83 -3.36
C ILE A 78 -12.39 -0.65 -3.07
N GLN A 79 -11.25 -1.21 -3.48
CA GLN A 79 -10.88 -2.60 -3.21
C GLN A 79 -9.61 -2.63 -2.38
N ALA A 80 -9.57 -3.51 -1.39
CA ALA A 80 -8.43 -3.67 -0.50
C ALA A 80 -7.86 -5.09 -0.58
N PHE A 81 -6.56 -5.18 -0.88
CA PHE A 81 -5.82 -6.43 -1.02
C PHE A 81 -4.63 -6.44 -0.06
N TYR A 82 -4.07 -7.62 0.21
CA TYR A 82 -2.77 -7.65 0.89
C TYR A 82 -1.69 -7.18 -0.09
N ALA A 83 -0.77 -6.36 0.38
CA ALA A 83 0.34 -5.92 -0.45
C ALA A 83 1.24 -7.11 -0.81
N HIS A 84 1.67 -7.20 -2.06
CA HIS A 84 2.59 -8.28 -2.45
C HIS A 84 3.93 -8.17 -1.69
N ARG A 85 4.41 -6.95 -1.45
CA ARG A 85 5.67 -6.67 -0.75
C ARG A 85 5.42 -5.98 0.58
N GLN A 86 6.35 -6.20 1.51
CA GLN A 86 6.33 -5.55 2.81
C GLN A 86 6.70 -4.06 2.67
N ALA A 87 6.06 -3.20 3.46
CA ALA A 87 6.40 -1.79 3.45
C ALA A 87 7.75 -1.55 4.11
N PHE A 88 8.49 -0.55 3.61
CA PHE A 88 9.82 -0.21 4.13
C PHE A 88 9.83 0.19 5.61
N CYS A 89 8.73 0.78 6.10
CA CYS A 89 8.63 1.13 7.51
C CYS A 89 8.43 -0.10 8.41
N VAL A 90 8.12 -1.27 7.85
CA VAL A 90 8.02 -2.55 8.57
C VAL A 90 9.37 -3.28 8.55
N ASP A 91 9.99 -3.39 7.37
CA ASP A 91 11.32 -4.00 7.21
C ASP A 91 12.26 -3.02 6.47
N PRO A 92 13.14 -2.29 7.19
CA PRO A 92 14.12 -1.41 6.58
C PRO A 92 15.15 -2.15 5.70
N GLY A 93 15.42 -3.43 5.99
CA GLY A 93 16.33 -4.30 5.25
C GLY A 93 15.82 -4.65 3.84
N GLU A 94 14.51 -4.56 3.63
CA GLU A 94 13.87 -4.76 2.32
C GLU A 94 14.40 -3.79 1.25
N ARG A 95 14.81 -2.57 1.63
CA ARG A 95 15.46 -1.61 0.70
C ARG A 95 16.75 -2.18 0.15
N ARG A 96 17.63 -2.69 1.01
CA ARG A 96 18.92 -3.28 0.60
C ARG A 96 18.70 -4.47 -0.32
N ARG A 97 17.73 -5.35 -0.02
CA ARG A 97 17.38 -6.49 -0.88
C ARG A 97 16.88 -6.04 -2.25
N ARG A 98 16.09 -4.97 -2.31
CA ARG A 98 15.55 -4.40 -3.55
C ARG A 98 16.64 -3.79 -4.44
N ASP A 99 17.53 -3.01 -3.85
CA ASP A 99 18.58 -2.31 -4.60
C ASP A 99 19.54 -3.33 -5.22
N VAL A 100 19.97 -4.31 -4.43
CA VAL A 100 20.79 -5.44 -4.90
C VAL A 100 20.08 -6.25 -6.00
N ALA A 101 18.76 -6.49 -5.88
CA ALA A 101 18.00 -7.23 -6.90
C ALA A 101 17.84 -6.45 -8.21
N ARG A 102 17.62 -5.13 -8.15
CA ARG A 102 17.56 -4.26 -9.35
C ARG A 102 18.92 -4.22 -10.05
N GLU A 103 19.99 -4.12 -9.29
CA GLU A 103 21.36 -4.10 -9.80
C GLU A 103 21.73 -5.43 -10.48
N LYS A 104 21.42 -6.56 -9.83
CA LYS A 104 21.59 -7.89 -10.46
C LYS A 104 20.82 -8.03 -11.77
N LYS A 105 19.58 -7.53 -11.86
CA LYS A 105 18.80 -7.55 -13.11
C LYS A 105 19.41 -6.69 -14.21
N ARG A 106 19.92 -5.49 -13.87
CA ARG A 106 20.65 -4.64 -14.81
C ARG A 106 21.89 -5.34 -15.36
N LEU A 107 22.70 -5.92 -14.48
CA LEU A 107 23.91 -6.65 -14.86
C LEU A 107 23.62 -7.92 -15.68
N HIS A 108 22.48 -8.58 -15.45
CA HIS A 108 22.05 -9.74 -16.25
C HIS A 108 21.52 -9.35 -17.63
N GLY A 109 20.96 -8.14 -17.78
CA GLY A 109 20.54 -7.60 -19.07
C GLY A 109 21.72 -7.23 -19.96
N LEU A 110 22.77 -6.62 -19.38
CA LEU A 110 24.00 -6.24 -20.10
C LEU A 110 24.89 -7.42 -20.52
N LYS A 111 24.67 -8.63 -19.98
CA LYS A 111 25.46 -9.83 -20.32
C LYS A 111 24.79 -10.73 -21.39
N LYS A 112 23.62 -10.33 -21.88
CA LYS A 112 22.85 -11.06 -22.91
C LYS A 112 22.90 -10.39 -24.29
N GLU A 113 23.66 -9.32 -24.43
CA GLU A 113 24.11 -8.74 -25.70
C GLU A 113 25.57 -9.15 -25.94
#